data_AF-A0A419FS83-F1
#
_entry.id   AF-A0A419FS83-F1
#
_cell.length_a   1.000
_cell.length_b   1.000
_cell.length_c   1.000
_cell.angle_alpha   90.00
_cell.angle_beta   90.00
_cell.angle_gamma   90.00
#
_symmetry.space_group_name_H-M   'P 1'
#
loop_
_entity.id
_entity.type
_entity.pdbx_description
1 polymer ?
#
loop_
_entity_poly.entity_id
_entity_poly.type
_entity_poly.pdbx_seq_one_letter_code
_entity_poly.pdbx_strand_id
1 'polypeptide(L)'
;MKIIFMAIVLLFLTACSLAPKNSPEPTGNTVIDNSCVLNSDCYATGCNREICSTQETAWSDCEWKQEYSCLLRTSCSCLNQTCQWDTANEQYQFCMKGVEGAKKLQKN
;
A
#
# COMPACT_ATOMS: atom_id res chain seq x y z
N MET A 1 50.09 3.46 -24.76
CA MET A 1 49.01 2.48 -24.51
C MET A 1 48.24 2.68 -23.18
N LYS A 2 48.27 3.88 -22.57
CA LYS A 2 47.55 4.19 -21.31
C LYS A 2 46.44 5.24 -21.48
N ILE A 3 46.43 5.97 -22.61
CA ILE A 3 45.53 7.10 -22.85
C ILE A 3 44.22 6.65 -23.51
N ILE A 4 44.24 5.52 -24.22
CA ILE A 4 43.06 4.96 -24.91
C ILE A 4 42.05 4.37 -23.90
N PHE A 5 42.52 3.83 -22.78
CA PHE A 5 41.66 3.25 -21.75
C PHE A 5 40.84 4.27 -20.95
N MET A 6 41.30 5.54 -20.85
CA MET A 6 40.57 6.57 -20.10
C MET A 6 39.37 7.14 -20.86
N ALA A 7 39.38 7.10 -22.20
CA ALA A 7 38.28 7.63 -23.01
C ALA A 7 37.03 6.75 -22.98
N ILE A 8 37.17 5.44 -22.72
CA ILE A 8 36.05 4.48 -22.73
C ILE A 8 35.23 4.55 -21.43
N VAL A 9 35.85 4.94 -20.31
CA VAL A 9 35.17 5.03 -19.00
C VAL A 9 34.29 6.29 -18.89
N LEU A 10 34.61 7.35 -19.64
CA LEU A 10 33.83 8.60 -19.67
C LEU A 10 32.54 8.52 -20.51
N LEU A 11 32.37 7.49 -21.34
CA LEU A 11 31.20 7.33 -22.21
C LEU A 11 29.99 6.65 -21.54
N PHE A 12 30.13 6.10 -20.32
CA PHE A 12 29.05 5.39 -19.63
C PHE A 12 28.36 6.18 -18.50
N LEU A 13 28.76 7.43 -18.23
CA LEU A 13 28.22 8.21 -17.10
C LEU A 13 27.04 9.13 -17.46
N THR A 14 26.61 9.19 -18.73
CA THR A 14 25.52 10.08 -19.17
C THR A 14 24.27 9.29 -19.58
N ALA A 15 23.60 8.69 -18.59
CA ALA A 15 22.20 8.27 -18.74
C ALA A 15 21.48 8.18 -17.39
N CYS A 16 21.61 9.20 -16.53
CA CYS A 16 20.56 9.46 -15.54
C CYS A 16 19.43 10.19 -16.26
N SER A 17 18.50 9.43 -16.82
CA SER A 17 17.24 9.96 -17.33
C SER A 17 16.47 10.59 -16.17
N LEU A 18 16.38 11.92 -16.16
CA LEU A 18 15.38 12.65 -15.40
C LEU A 18 14.00 12.28 -15.98
N ALA A 19 13.34 11.31 -15.37
CA ALA A 19 11.93 11.07 -15.65
C ALA A 19 11.13 12.27 -15.11
N PRO A 20 10.37 13.01 -15.94
CA PRO A 20 9.45 14.00 -15.43
C PRO A 20 8.36 13.28 -14.65
N LYS A 21 8.30 13.49 -13.32
CA LYS A 21 7.11 13.19 -12.51
C LYS A 21 6.01 14.16 -12.91
N ASN A 22 5.38 13.93 -14.06
CA ASN A 22 4.09 14.54 -14.38
C ASN A 22 3.02 13.77 -13.60
N SER A 23 2.98 13.98 -12.29
CA SER A 23 1.79 13.61 -11.51
C SER A 23 0.72 14.65 -11.84
N PRO A 24 -0.46 14.27 -12.34
CA PRO A 24 -1.55 15.22 -12.48
C PRO A 24 -1.84 15.83 -11.10
N GLU A 25 -1.72 17.15 -11.01
CA GLU A 25 -2.14 17.94 -9.87
C GLU A 25 -3.67 17.84 -9.77
N PRO A 26 -4.25 17.36 -8.66
CA PRO A 26 -5.70 17.25 -8.53
C PRO A 26 -6.30 18.66 -8.41
N THR A 27 -6.84 19.15 -9.51
CA THR A 27 -7.71 20.32 -9.55
C THR A 27 -9.01 20.03 -8.82
N GLY A 28 -9.29 20.79 -7.75
CA GLY A 28 -10.67 21.08 -7.34
C GLY A 28 -11.15 20.40 -6.06
N ASN A 29 -11.00 21.12 -4.95
CA ASN A 29 -12.00 21.30 -3.88
C ASN A 29 -13.02 20.18 -3.59
N THR A 30 -12.56 19.04 -3.10
CA THR A 30 -13.05 18.35 -1.88
C THR A 30 -11.97 17.35 -1.51
N VAL A 31 -11.29 17.54 -0.38
CA VAL A 31 -10.39 16.50 0.15
C VAL A 31 -11.28 15.40 0.68
N ILE A 32 -11.67 14.45 -0.18
CA ILE A 32 -12.15 13.14 0.28
C ILE A 32 -10.88 12.43 0.75
N ASP A 33 -10.54 12.62 2.03
CA ASP A 33 -9.49 11.85 2.69
C ASP A 33 -9.85 10.37 2.45
N ASN A 34 -9.01 9.67 1.68
CA ASN A 34 -9.17 8.29 1.22
C ASN A 34 -9.88 7.97 -0.13
N SER A 35 -10.15 8.94 -1.01
CA SER A 35 -10.69 8.67 -2.37
C SER A 35 -9.65 8.17 -3.39
N CYS A 36 -10.03 7.23 -4.25
CA CYS A 36 -9.15 6.60 -5.25
C CYS A 36 -9.84 6.38 -6.60
N VAL A 37 -9.03 6.14 -7.65
CA VAL A 37 -9.51 5.76 -8.99
C VAL A 37 -9.04 4.35 -9.37
N LEU A 38 -7.80 4.01 -9.01
CA LEU A 38 -7.15 2.74 -9.32
C LEU A 38 -6.73 2.03 -8.04
N ASN A 39 -6.60 0.70 -8.10
CA ASN A 39 -6.08 -0.08 -6.97
C ASN A 39 -4.66 0.35 -6.56
N SER A 40 -3.86 0.85 -7.51
CA SER A 40 -2.51 1.37 -7.24
C SER A 40 -2.49 2.67 -6.43
N ASP A 41 -3.64 3.33 -6.29
CA ASP A 41 -3.76 4.54 -5.46
C ASP A 41 -3.88 4.19 -3.97
N CYS A 42 -4.04 2.90 -3.65
CA CYS A 42 -4.31 2.39 -2.32
C CYS A 42 -3.11 1.64 -1.75
N TYR A 43 -2.74 2.01 -0.52
CA TYR A 43 -1.60 1.49 0.19
C TYR A 43 -2.04 0.79 1.47
N ALA A 44 -1.46 -0.38 1.69
CA ALA A 44 -1.59 -1.11 2.95
C ALA A 44 -0.45 -0.66 3.88
N THR A 45 -0.77 0.20 4.85
CA THR A 45 0.16 0.92 5.73
C THR A 45 -0.23 0.71 7.20
N GLY A 46 0.35 1.49 8.12
CA GLY A 46 0.29 1.20 9.55
C GLY A 46 1.33 0.17 9.99
N CYS A 47 1.58 0.11 11.29
CA CYS A 47 2.67 -0.70 11.85
C CYS A 47 2.49 -2.20 11.64
N ASN A 48 1.24 -2.67 11.64
CA ASN A 48 0.84 -4.06 11.42
C ASN A 48 0.21 -4.26 10.03
N ARG A 49 0.35 -3.29 9.14
CA ARG A 49 -0.30 -3.26 7.82
C ARG A 49 -1.84 -3.24 7.91
N GLU A 50 -2.36 -2.60 8.94
CA GLU A 50 -3.78 -2.56 9.30
C GLU A 50 -4.57 -1.40 8.67
N ILE A 51 -3.87 -0.38 8.20
CA ILE A 51 -4.46 0.78 7.54
C ILE A 51 -4.51 0.50 6.03
N CYS A 52 -5.69 0.66 5.43
CA CYS A 52 -5.83 0.69 3.97
C CYS A 52 -6.25 2.09 3.59
N SER A 53 -5.33 2.85 2.98
CA SER A 53 -5.64 4.22 2.59
C SER A 53 -4.85 4.72 1.38
N THR A 54 -5.19 5.92 0.90
CA THR A 54 -4.40 6.63 -0.11
C THR A 54 -3.10 7.22 0.41
N GLN A 55 -2.91 7.22 1.74
CA GLN A 55 -1.72 7.79 2.38
C GLN A 55 -0.63 6.71 2.50
N GLU A 56 0.42 6.84 1.68
CA GLU A 56 1.56 5.91 1.67
C GLU A 56 2.33 5.87 3.01
N THR A 57 2.20 6.91 3.84
CA THR A 57 2.91 7.04 5.12
C THR A 57 2.00 7.08 6.34
N ALA A 58 0.81 6.50 6.28
CA ALA A 58 -0.05 6.43 7.47
C ALA A 58 0.57 5.52 8.55
N TRP A 59 0.55 6.00 9.80
CA TRP A 59 1.11 5.32 10.96
C TRP A 59 0.03 5.10 12.03
N SER A 60 0.24 4.07 12.85
CA SER A 60 -0.62 3.67 13.96
C SER A 60 0.22 3.42 15.21
N ASP A 61 -0.42 3.29 16.39
CA ASP A 61 0.24 3.05 17.68
C ASP A 61 0.89 1.66 17.84
N CYS A 62 1.05 0.89 16.75
CA CYS A 62 1.60 -0.48 16.75
C CYS A 62 0.87 -1.50 17.64
N GLU A 63 -0.35 -1.21 18.09
CA GLU A 63 -1.15 -2.18 18.85
C GLU A 63 -1.51 -3.38 17.96
N TRP A 64 -1.13 -4.58 18.39
CA TRP A 64 -1.48 -5.80 17.67
C TRP A 64 -2.91 -6.27 17.98
N LYS A 65 -3.68 -6.58 16.94
CA LYS A 65 -4.98 -7.27 17.02
C LYS A 65 -4.99 -8.52 16.16
N GLN A 66 -5.71 -9.55 16.63
CA GLN A 66 -5.73 -10.86 15.98
C GLN A 66 -6.24 -10.80 14.53
N GLU A 67 -7.22 -9.94 14.25
CA GLU A 67 -7.78 -9.70 12.91
C GLU A 67 -6.75 -9.20 11.90
N TYR A 68 -5.67 -8.53 12.34
CA TYR A 68 -4.65 -8.02 11.44
C TYR A 68 -3.87 -9.14 10.76
N SER A 69 -3.78 -10.31 11.39
CA SER A 69 -3.23 -11.52 10.74
C SER A 69 -4.00 -11.95 9.49
N CYS A 70 -5.30 -11.66 9.43
CA CYS A 70 -6.14 -11.99 8.28
C CYS A 70 -5.89 -11.05 7.10
N LEU A 71 -5.42 -9.83 7.35
CA LEU A 71 -5.18 -8.84 6.28
C LEU A 71 -4.09 -9.29 5.29
N LEU A 72 -3.24 -10.26 5.66
CA LEU A 72 -2.29 -10.95 4.75
C LEU A 72 -2.95 -11.75 3.64
N ARG A 73 -4.26 -12.03 3.76
CA ARG A 73 -5.04 -12.84 2.82
C ARG A 73 -5.94 -11.99 1.93
N THR A 74 -5.87 -10.66 2.04
CA THR A 74 -6.64 -9.72 1.22
C THR A 74 -5.74 -8.60 0.71
N SER A 75 -6.28 -7.79 -0.20
CA SER A 75 -5.62 -6.61 -0.76
C SER A 75 -6.32 -5.33 -0.30
N CYS A 76 -5.54 -4.27 -0.14
CA CYS A 76 -6.06 -2.92 -0.03
C CYS A 76 -6.33 -2.43 -1.47
N SER A 77 -7.60 -2.18 -1.79
CA SER A 77 -8.05 -1.97 -3.17
C SER A 77 -8.96 -0.76 -3.26
N CYS A 78 -9.06 -0.19 -4.47
CA CYS A 78 -9.98 0.89 -4.75
C CYS A 78 -11.37 0.32 -5.05
N LEU A 79 -12.24 0.29 -4.04
CA LEU A 79 -13.60 -0.22 -4.17
C LEU A 79 -14.56 0.93 -3.92
N ASN A 80 -15.52 1.15 -4.83
CA ASN A 80 -16.48 2.25 -4.74
C ASN A 80 -15.82 3.63 -4.55
N GLN A 81 -14.72 3.89 -5.28
CA GLN A 81 -13.96 5.15 -5.22
C GLN A 81 -13.33 5.44 -3.84
N THR A 82 -13.16 4.44 -2.98
CA THR A 82 -12.50 4.58 -1.68
C THR A 82 -11.53 3.42 -1.45
N CYS A 83 -10.37 3.68 -0.88
CA CYS A 83 -9.46 2.61 -0.49
C CYS A 83 -10.03 1.83 0.69
N GLN A 84 -10.25 0.53 0.49
CA GLN A 84 -10.76 -0.36 1.52
C GLN A 84 -10.25 -1.79 1.31
N TRP A 85 -10.29 -2.59 2.37
CA TRP A 85 -9.90 -4.00 2.32
C TRP A 85 -10.90 -4.80 1.47
N ASP A 86 -10.41 -5.60 0.53
CA ASP A 86 -11.24 -6.50 -0.26
C ASP A 86 -11.77 -7.66 0.61
N THR A 87 -13.05 -7.56 0.99
CA THR A 87 -13.68 -8.57 1.83
C THR A 87 -14.19 -9.78 1.04
N ALA A 88 -14.14 -9.81 -0.29
CA ALA A 88 -14.65 -10.92 -1.08
C ALA A 88 -13.71 -12.15 -1.07
N ASN A 89 -12.45 -11.98 -0.67
CA ASN A 89 -11.49 -13.08 -0.64
C ASN A 89 -11.89 -14.18 0.36
N GLU A 90 -12.07 -15.41 -0.12
CA GLU A 90 -12.51 -16.55 0.71
C GLU A 90 -11.52 -16.91 1.84
N GLN A 91 -10.21 -16.78 1.60
CA GLN A 91 -9.20 -17.06 2.62
C GLN A 91 -9.22 -16.00 3.73
N TYR A 92 -9.45 -14.74 3.36
CA TYR A 92 -9.68 -13.66 4.32
C TYR A 92 -10.93 -13.91 5.17
N GLN A 93 -12.06 -14.23 4.52
CA GLN A 93 -13.33 -14.54 5.19
C GLN A 93 -13.21 -15.73 6.15
N PHE A 94 -12.55 -16.80 5.71
CA PHE A 94 -12.29 -17.97 6.56
C PHE A 94 -11.47 -17.61 7.79
N CYS A 95 -10.41 -16.80 7.63
CA CYS A 95 -9.59 -16.33 8.74
C CYS A 95 -10.40 -15.46 9.72
N MET A 96 -11.18 -14.51 9.22
CA MET A 96 -12.00 -13.62 10.05
C MET A 96 -13.01 -14.40 10.90
N LYS A 97 -13.68 -15.41 10.32
CA LYS A 97 -14.57 -16.32 11.08
C LYS A 97 -13.85 -17.01 12.24
N GLY A 98 -12.61 -17.44 12.03
CA GLY A 98 -11.78 -18.02 13.07
C GLY A 98 -11.49 -17.04 14.21
N VAL A 99 -11.11 -15.80 13.88
CA VAL A 99 -10.87 -14.73 14.86
C VAL A 99 -12.13 -14.39 15.66
N GLU A 100 -13.29 -14.29 14.99
CA GLU A 100 -14.57 -14.06 15.66
C GLU A 100 -14.96 -15.18 16.61
N GLY A 101 -14.72 -16.45 16.22
CA GLY A 101 -14.91 -17.60 17.09
C GLY A 101 -14.05 -17.52 18.35
N ALA A 102 -12.75 -17.20 18.20
CA ALA A 102 -11.83 -17.06 19.31
C ALA A 102 -12.24 -15.92 20.27
N LYS A 103 -12.63 -14.75 19.73
CA LYS A 103 -13.11 -13.61 20.54
C LYS A 103 -14.36 -13.93 21.35
N LYS A 104 -15.26 -14.79 20.85
CA LYS A 104 -16.46 -15.22 21.60
C LYS A 104 -16.11 -16.11 22.79
N LEU A 105 -15.11 -17.00 22.64
CA LEU A 105 -14.67 -17.88 23.73
C LEU A 105 -13.97 -17.13 24.87
N GLN A 106 -13.32 -16.00 24.58
CA GLN A 106 -12.63 -15.18 25.58
C GLN A 106 -13.55 -14.25 26.38
N LYS A 107 -14.83 -14.14 26.01
CA LYS A 107 -15.83 -13.28 26.67
C LYS A 107 -16.75 -14.05 27.63
N ASN A 108 -16.55 -15.36 27.76
CA ASN A 108 -17.19 -16.23 28.76
C ASN A 108 -16.16 -16.61 29.83
#